data_AF-A0A212AP58-F1
#
_entry.id   AF-A0A212AP58-F1
#
_cell.length_a   1.000
_cell.length_b   1.000
_cell.length_c   1.000
_cell.angle_alpha   90.00
_cell.angle_beta   90.00
_cell.angle_gamma   90.00
#
_symmetry.space_group_name_H-M   'P 1'
#
loop_
_entity.id
_entity.type
_entity.pdbx_description
1 polymer ?
#
loop_
_entity_poly.entity_id
_entity_poly.type
_entity_poly.pdbx_seq_one_letter_code
_entity_poly.pdbx_strand_id
1 'polypeptide(L)'
;MTVRQENGSVTDKKRPTSLEATLVSLAGAGVSNKDMLEQIRKLYPDASKKDIIHAAFKTLIALSAQNPDASLRLQDFALTERGPDIGYGGGVPPRRGA
;
A
#
# COMPACT_ATOMS: atom_id res chain seq x y z
N MET A 1 32.51 23.95 13.76
CA MET A 1 31.04 24.12 13.67
C MET A 1 30.72 24.08 12.17
N THR A 2 30.34 22.95 11.59
CA THR A 2 28.95 22.45 11.61
C THR A 2 28.94 20.98 11.17
N VAL A 3 28.44 20.12 12.04
CA VAL A 3 28.14 18.71 11.76
C VAL A 3 26.79 18.67 11.06
N ARG A 4 26.71 18.14 9.82
CA ARG A 4 25.42 17.84 9.16
C ARG A 4 25.52 16.52 8.39
N GLN A 5 25.31 15.46 9.17
CA GLN A 5 24.66 14.18 8.87
C GLN A 5 24.66 13.68 7.42
N GLU A 6 25.42 12.60 7.26
CA GLU A 6 25.09 11.39 6.50
C GLU A 6 23.59 11.19 6.18
N ASN A 7 23.25 11.14 4.89
CA ASN A 7 22.07 10.42 4.42
C ASN A 7 22.55 9.18 3.67
N GLY A 8 22.91 8.16 4.45
CA GLY A 8 23.00 6.80 3.96
C GLY A 8 21.60 6.23 3.78
N SER A 9 21.02 6.38 2.59
CA SER A 9 19.93 5.49 2.16
C SER A 9 20.56 4.24 1.55
N VAL A 10 21.05 3.38 2.44
CA VAL A 10 21.29 1.97 2.16
C VAL A 10 19.90 1.34 1.98
N THR A 11 19.35 1.36 0.76
CA THR A 11 18.35 0.36 0.39
C THR A 11 19.10 -0.87 -0.11
N ASP A 12 19.40 -1.73 0.86
CA ASP A 12 19.80 -3.12 0.72
C ASP A 12 19.19 -3.75 -0.56
N LYS A 13 20.07 -4.09 -1.50
CA LYS A 13 19.74 -4.98 -2.61
C LYS A 13 19.41 -6.35 -2.04
N LYS A 14 18.17 -6.59 -1.65
CA LYS A 14 17.72 -7.92 -1.24
C LYS A 14 16.31 -8.13 -1.74
N ARG A 15 16.21 -9.16 -2.60
CA ARG A 15 15.02 -9.81 -3.20
C ARG A 15 13.70 -9.33 -2.57
N PRO A 16 12.66 -8.96 -3.33
CA PRO A 16 11.40 -8.49 -2.75
C PRO A 16 10.73 -9.63 -1.95
N THR A 17 11.07 -9.77 -0.66
CA THR A 17 10.49 -10.80 0.22
C THR A 17 9.24 -10.30 0.93
N SER A 18 8.88 -9.02 0.78
CA SER A 18 7.71 -8.42 1.44
C SER A 18 6.80 -7.73 0.42
N LEU A 19 5.49 -7.82 0.65
CA LEU A 19 4.44 -7.15 -0.13
C LEU A 19 4.76 -5.67 -0.37
N GLU A 20 5.29 -5.00 0.66
CA GLU A 20 5.68 -3.58 0.64
C GLU A 20 6.71 -3.30 -0.45
N ALA A 21 7.80 -4.07 -0.52
CA ALA A 21 8.86 -3.86 -1.51
C ALA A 21 8.36 -4.08 -2.96
N THR A 22 7.49 -5.07 -3.15
CA THR A 22 6.85 -5.34 -4.45
C THR A 22 5.93 -4.19 -4.85
N LEU A 23 5.14 -3.66 -3.91
CA LEU A 23 4.28 -2.50 -4.12
C LEU A 23 5.07 -1.26 -4.53
N VAL A 24 6.21 -0.98 -3.86
CA VAL A 24 7.10 0.14 -4.25
C VAL A 24 7.62 -0.04 -5.67
N SER A 25 8.09 -1.24 -6.00
CA SER A 25 8.67 -1.52 -7.31
C SER A 25 7.64 -1.32 -8.43
N LEU A 26 6.41 -1.81 -8.23
CA LEU A 26 5.33 -1.65 -9.20
C LEU A 26 4.88 -0.19 -9.32
N ALA A 27 4.85 0.55 -8.19
CA ALA A 27 4.45 1.97 -8.17
C ALA A 27 5.47 2.86 -8.88
N GLY A 28 6.76 2.59 -8.65
CA GLY A 28 7.86 3.24 -9.36
C GLY A 28 7.84 2.95 -10.86
N ALA A 29 7.47 1.72 -11.25
CA ALA A 29 7.33 1.33 -12.65
C ALA A 29 6.09 1.93 -13.36
N GLY A 30 5.15 2.55 -12.62
CA GLY A 30 3.96 3.18 -13.20
C GLY A 30 2.92 2.20 -13.74
N VAL A 31 2.88 1.01 -13.15
CA VAL A 31 1.90 -0.02 -13.47
C VAL A 31 0.50 0.42 -13.01
N SER A 32 -0.53 0.05 -13.77
CA SER A 32 -1.94 0.29 -13.43
C SER A 32 -2.35 -0.47 -12.17
N ASN A 33 -3.27 0.09 -11.38
CA ASN A 33 -3.76 -0.52 -10.13
C ASN A 33 -4.28 -1.96 -10.30
N LYS A 34 -4.98 -2.23 -11.40
CA LYS A 34 -5.49 -3.58 -11.70
C LYS A 34 -4.36 -4.57 -11.91
N ASP A 35 -3.39 -4.17 -12.73
CA ASP A 35 -2.25 -5.01 -13.08
C ASP A 35 -1.33 -5.22 -11.87
N MET A 36 -1.14 -4.17 -11.04
CA MET A 36 -0.52 -4.28 -9.73
C MET A 36 -1.15 -5.37 -8.86
N LEU A 37 -2.47 -5.35 -8.71
CA LEU A 37 -3.18 -6.32 -7.89
C LEU A 37 -3.01 -7.74 -8.43
N GLU A 38 -3.12 -7.92 -9.75
CA GLU A 38 -2.93 -9.22 -10.40
C GLU A 38 -1.51 -9.74 -10.19
N GLN A 39 -0.49 -8.89 -10.37
CA GLN A 39 0.90 -9.25 -10.13
C GLN A 39 1.15 -9.62 -8.66
N ILE A 40 0.60 -8.85 -7.72
CA ILE A 40 0.73 -9.13 -6.28
C ILE A 40 0.04 -10.45 -5.91
N ARG A 41 -1.16 -10.71 -6.41
CA ARG A 41 -1.87 -11.98 -6.17
C ARG A 41 -1.16 -13.20 -6.76
N LYS A 42 -0.47 -13.03 -7.89
CA LYS A 42 0.37 -14.09 -8.49
C LYS A 42 1.60 -14.39 -7.64
N LEU A 43 2.22 -13.35 -7.06
CA LEU A 43 3.43 -13.48 -6.24
C LEU A 43 3.15 -13.88 -4.79
N TYR A 44 2.00 -13.46 -4.24
CA TYR A 44 1.59 -13.68 -2.86
C TYR A 44 0.13 -14.20 -2.83
N PRO A 45 -0.10 -15.46 -3.23
CA PRO A 45 -1.46 -16.03 -3.27
C PRO A 45 -2.10 -16.15 -1.88
N ASP A 46 -1.28 -16.30 -0.83
CA ASP A 46 -1.72 -16.34 0.57
C ASP A 46 -2.07 -14.96 1.15
N ALA A 47 -1.69 -13.87 0.48
CA ALA A 47 -1.98 -12.52 0.97
C ALA A 47 -3.45 -12.16 0.71
N SER A 48 -4.18 -11.84 1.77
CA SER A 48 -5.55 -11.38 1.62
C SER A 48 -5.58 -9.98 1.01
N LYS A 49 -6.72 -9.62 0.38
CA LYS A 49 -6.89 -8.27 -0.19
C LYS A 49 -6.64 -7.17 0.86
N LYS A 50 -7.06 -7.42 2.10
CA LYS A 50 -6.84 -6.51 3.24
C LYS A 50 -5.35 -6.34 3.56
N ASP A 51 -4.57 -7.42 3.55
CA ASP A 51 -3.12 -7.37 3.79
C ASP A 51 -2.40 -6.56 2.71
N ILE A 52 -2.81 -6.71 1.45
CA ILE A 52 -2.25 -5.96 0.32
C ILE A 52 -2.55 -4.46 0.47
N ILE A 53 -3.79 -4.10 0.78
CA ILE A 53 -4.20 -2.70 1.00
C ILE A 53 -3.46 -2.10 2.21
N HIS A 54 -3.36 -2.86 3.30
CA HIS A 54 -2.67 -2.40 4.51
C HIS A 54 -1.17 -2.19 4.25
N ALA A 55 -0.53 -3.11 3.52
CA ALA A 55 0.86 -2.96 3.09
C ALA A 55 1.04 -1.73 2.19
N ALA A 56 0.10 -1.45 1.28
CA ALA A 56 0.15 -0.27 0.42
C ALA A 56 0.08 1.04 1.23
N PHE A 57 -0.80 1.13 2.23
CA PHE A 57 -0.87 2.29 3.11
C PHE A 57 0.39 2.44 3.98
N LYS A 58 0.88 1.35 4.56
CA LYS A 58 2.10 1.37 5.38
C LYS A 58 3.30 1.85 4.57
N THR A 59 3.42 1.37 3.34
CA THR A 59 4.47 1.75 2.39
C THR A 59 4.35 3.22 1.96
N LEU A 60 3.13 3.67 1.65
CA LEU A 60 2.85 5.07 1.34
C LEU A 60 3.31 6.00 2.46
N ILE A 61 2.98 5.68 3.71
CA ILE A 61 3.34 6.54 4.85
C ILE A 61 4.86 6.61 5.00
N ALA A 62 5.55 5.48 4.83
CA ALA A 62 7.00 5.41 4.92
C ALA A 62 7.73 6.16 3.79
N LEU A 63 7.17 6.16 2.57
CA LEU A 63 7.80 6.74 1.38
C LEU A 63 7.33 8.16 1.04
N SER A 64 6.26 8.66 1.66
CA SER A 64 5.65 9.96 1.34
C SER A 64 6.65 11.11 1.34
N ALA A 65 7.62 11.08 2.27
CA ALA A 65 8.65 12.11 2.38
C ALA A 65 9.74 12.04 1.30
N GLN A 66 9.97 10.87 0.69
CA GLN A 66 11.11 10.62 -0.21
C GLN A 66 10.68 10.53 -1.67
N ASN A 67 9.50 9.96 -1.95
CA ASN A 67 9.02 9.69 -3.30
C ASN A 67 7.53 10.04 -3.40
N PRO A 68 7.18 11.32 -3.61
CA PRO A 68 5.78 11.77 -3.64
C PRO A 68 4.97 11.12 -4.77
N ASP A 69 5.53 10.99 -5.98
CA ASP A 69 4.83 10.37 -7.12
C ASP A 69 4.46 8.89 -6.88
N ALA A 70 5.40 8.10 -6.35
CA ALA A 70 5.14 6.70 -6.03
C ALA A 70 4.12 6.58 -4.89
N SER A 71 4.20 7.48 -3.91
CA SER A 71 3.27 7.55 -2.79
C SER A 71 1.85 7.88 -3.24
N LEU A 72 1.68 8.82 -4.19
CA LEU A 72 0.36 9.14 -4.78
C LEU A 72 -0.24 7.95 -5.53
N ARG A 73 0.58 7.18 -6.27
CA ARG A 73 0.11 5.97 -6.95
C ARG A 73 -0.30 4.87 -5.98
N LEU A 74 0.46 4.67 -4.91
CA LEU A 74 0.08 3.74 -3.84
C LEU A 74 -1.21 4.18 -3.14
N GLN A 75 -1.43 5.49 -3.00
CA GLN A 75 -2.66 6.05 -2.45
C GLN A 75 -3.86 5.70 -3.33
N ASP A 76 -3.75 5.99 -4.62
CA ASP A 76 -4.79 5.72 -5.62
C ASP A 76 -5.12 4.23 -5.71
N PHE A 77 -4.08 3.37 -5.72
CA PHE A 77 -4.22 1.92 -5.64
C PHE A 77 -4.97 1.50 -4.38
N ALA A 78 -4.54 1.95 -3.20
CA ALA A 78 -5.14 1.54 -1.94
C ALA A 78 -6.60 2.01 -1.81
N LEU A 79 -6.93 3.20 -2.30
CA LEU A 79 -8.30 3.73 -2.31
C LEU A 79 -9.20 2.97 -3.29
N THR A 80 -8.71 2.71 -4.50
CA THR A 80 -9.43 1.94 -5.53
C THR A 80 -9.72 0.53 -5.02
N GLU A 81 -8.72 -0.13 -4.42
CA GLU A 81 -8.85 -1.52 -3.98
C GLU A 81 -9.59 -1.67 -2.66
N ARG A 82 -9.50 -0.67 -1.76
CA ARG A 82 -10.37 -0.60 -0.59
C ARG A 82 -11.83 -0.58 -1.02
N GLY A 83 -12.14 0.17 -2.09
CA GLY A 83 -13.51 0.39 -2.55
C GLY A 83 -14.42 0.90 -1.43
N PRO A 84 -15.71 1.08 -1.69
CA PRO A 84 -16.66 1.06 -0.60
C PRO A 84 -16.75 -0.38 -0.11
N ASP A 85 -15.93 -0.77 0.87
CA ASP A 85 -16.36 -1.74 1.89
C ASP A 85 -17.42 -1.09 2.79
N ILE A 86 -18.34 -0.36 2.16
CA ILE A 86 -19.56 0.11 2.77
C ILE A 86 -20.50 -1.08 2.65
N GLY A 87 -20.25 -2.06 3.51
CA GLY A 87 -21.28 -2.92 4.03
C GLY A 87 -22.31 -2.12 4.82
N TYR A 88 -22.91 -1.07 4.25
CA TYR A 88 -24.32 -0.74 4.54
C TYR A 88 -25.21 -1.75 3.80
N GLY A 89 -24.93 -3.04 4.01
CA GLY A 89 -25.80 -4.18 3.75
C GLY A 89 -26.03 -5.00 5.03
N GLY A 90 -25.47 -4.58 6.17
CA GLY A 90 -25.87 -5.03 7.50
C GLY A 90 -26.61 -3.90 8.17
N GLY A 91 -27.94 -3.97 8.21
CA GLY A 91 -28.80 -2.93 8.75
C GLY A 91 -28.32 -2.44 10.11
N VAL A 92 -28.44 -1.13 10.33
CA VAL A 92 -28.47 -0.57 11.68
C VAL A 92 -29.52 -1.40 12.43
N PRO A 93 -29.16 -2.19 13.47
CA PRO A 93 -30.20 -2.86 14.25
C PRO A 93 -31.06 -1.75 14.85
N PRO A 94 -32.41 -1.83 14.75
CA PRO A 94 -33.26 -0.84 15.39
C PRO A 94 -32.84 -0.77 16.86
N ARG A 95 -32.61 0.44 17.35
CA ARG A 95 -32.33 0.68 18.77
C ARG A 95 -33.50 0.12 19.56
N ARG A 96 -33.36 -1.08 20.12
CA ARG A 96 -34.32 -1.63 21.07
C ARG A 96 -34.06 -0.91 22.39
N GLY A 97 -34.85 0.13 22.65
CA GLY A 97 -34.88 0.80 23.94
C GLY A 97 -35.25 2.27 23.88
N ALA A 98 -36.56 2.53 23.85
CA ALA A 98 -37.27 3.35 24.83
C ALA A 98 -38.77 3.20 24.56
#